data_AF-A0A962J1T4-F1
#
_entry.id   AF-A0A962J1T4-F1
#
_cell.length_a   1.000
_cell.length_b   1.000
_cell.length_c   1.000
_cell.angle_alpha   90.00
_cell.angle_beta   90.00
_cell.angle_gamma   90.00
#
_symmetry.space_group_name_H-M   'P 1'
#
loop_
_entity.id
_entity.type
_entity.pdbx_description
1 polymer ?
#
loop_
_entity_poly.entity_id
_entity_poly.type
_entity_poly.pdbx_seq_one_letter_code
_entity_poly.pdbx_strand_id
1 'polypeptide(L)'
;MSSPTRLEQQQWSTILDLSTRMLEHAETRDWTALESLMTARDKLLKLYFKEDAPASRRETLREQIAMIQSNDHLIVELTKQNRELLEDELIRLTQARQVISSYQQKLQRFTQD
;
A
#
# COMPACT_ATOMS: atom_id res chain seq x y z
N MET A 1 13.03 -11.28 -35.15
CA MET A 1 13.01 -11.38 -33.68
C MET A 1 13.36 -10.02 -33.14
N SER A 2 12.44 -9.33 -32.46
CA SER A 2 12.73 -7.99 -31.93
C SER A 2 12.98 -8.11 -30.43
N SER A 3 14.26 -8.02 -30.05
CA SER A 3 14.65 -7.87 -28.65
C SER A 3 14.04 -6.61 -28.07
N PRO A 4 13.69 -6.60 -26.76
CA PRO A 4 13.19 -5.42 -26.11
C PRO A 4 14.18 -4.27 -26.24
N THR A 5 13.67 -3.05 -26.43
CA THR A 5 14.54 -1.88 -26.43
C THR A 5 15.13 -1.67 -25.03
N ARG A 6 16.31 -1.03 -24.95
CA ARG A 6 16.92 -0.66 -23.67
C ARG A 6 15.95 0.15 -22.80
N LEU A 7 15.16 1.03 -23.43
CA LEU A 7 14.16 1.84 -22.75
C LEU A 7 13.07 0.97 -22.12
N GLU A 8 12.54 0.00 -22.85
CA GLU A 8 11.52 -0.90 -22.32
C GLU A 8 12.06 -1.78 -21.18
N GLN A 9 13.30 -2.27 -21.30
CA GLN A 9 13.94 -3.03 -20.21
C GLN A 9 14.05 -2.18 -18.95
N GLN A 10 14.46 -0.91 -19.09
CA GLN A 10 14.56 0.02 -17.97
C GLN A 10 13.20 0.35 -17.36
N GLN A 11 12.17 0.58 -18.18
CA GLN A 11 10.80 0.81 -17.72
C GLN A 11 10.28 -0.39 -16.93
N TRP A 12 10.50 -1.60 -17.43
CA TRP A 12 10.05 -2.81 -16.75
C TRP A 12 10.79 -3.05 -15.43
N SER A 13 12.12 -2.88 -15.42
CA SER A 13 12.91 -2.94 -14.17
C SER A 13 12.38 -1.95 -13.14
N THR A 14 12.06 -0.73 -13.57
CA THR A 14 11.49 0.30 -12.68
C THR A 14 10.13 -0.14 -12.12
N ILE A 15 9.27 -0.78 -12.93
CA ILE A 15 7.97 -1.31 -12.46
C ILE A 15 8.16 -2.39 -11.38
N LEU A 16 9.14 -3.29 -11.57
CA LEU A 16 9.44 -4.32 -10.59
C LEU A 16 9.99 -3.72 -9.30
N ASP A 17 10.94 -2.78 -9.39
CA ASP A 17 11.51 -2.09 -8.24
C ASP A 17 10.43 -1.34 -7.44
N LEU A 18 9.52 -0.64 -8.14
CA LEU A 18 8.38 0.01 -7.50
C LEU A 18 7.48 -1.00 -6.79
N SER A 19 7.21 -2.16 -7.40
CA SER A 19 6.35 -3.19 -6.79
C SER A 19 6.96 -3.82 -5.54
N THR A 20 8.28 -3.97 -5.50
CA THR A 20 8.99 -4.43 -4.30
C THR A 20 8.95 -3.36 -3.20
N ARG A 21 9.28 -2.11 -3.53
CA ARG A 21 9.26 -1.00 -2.55
C ARG A 21 7.87 -0.72 -2.00
N MET A 22 6.83 -0.88 -2.82
CA MET A 22 5.45 -0.79 -2.35
C MET A 22 5.16 -1.81 -1.24
N LEU A 23 5.64 -3.05 -1.40
CA LEU A 23 5.48 -4.06 -0.35
C LEU A 23 6.25 -3.66 0.92
N GLU A 24 7.49 -3.21 0.80
CA GLU A 24 8.30 -2.74 1.96
C GLU A 24 7.61 -1.60 2.73
N HIS A 25 7.01 -0.63 2.03
CA HIS A 25 6.25 0.45 2.66
C HIS A 25 4.96 -0.04 3.30
N ALA A 26 4.27 -1.04 2.72
CA ALA A 26 3.10 -1.64 3.33
C ALA A 26 3.45 -2.43 4.61
N GLU A 27 4.56 -3.18 4.60
CA GLU A 27 5.06 -3.92 5.78
C GLU A 27 5.44 -2.98 6.93
N THR A 28 6.01 -1.82 6.61
CA THR A 28 6.37 -0.77 7.59
C THR A 28 5.23 0.20 7.90
N ARG A 29 4.05 0.00 7.31
CA ARG A 29 2.84 0.84 7.47
C ARG A 29 3.03 2.31 7.07
N ASP A 30 3.97 2.58 6.16
CA ASP A 30 4.16 3.90 5.56
C ASP A 30 3.20 4.10 4.38
N TRP A 31 1.93 4.31 4.71
CA TRP A 31 0.84 4.43 3.74
C TRP A 31 0.97 5.67 2.84
N THR A 32 1.64 6.72 3.33
CA THR A 32 1.84 7.95 2.56
C THR A 32 2.85 7.72 1.45
N ALA A 33 3.98 7.08 1.76
CA ALA A 33 4.96 6.71 0.73
C ALA A 33 4.36 5.68 -0.25
N LEU A 34 3.59 4.70 0.25
CA LEU A 34 2.93 3.68 -0.58
C LEU A 34 2.06 4.30 -1.70
N GLU A 35 1.20 5.27 -1.36
CA GLU A 35 0.30 5.92 -2.33
C GLU A 35 1.07 6.57 -3.49
N SER A 36 2.20 7.22 -3.18
CA SER A 36 3.05 7.85 -4.19
C SER A 36 3.64 6.83 -5.17
N LEU A 37 4.07 5.67 -4.68
CA LEU A 37 4.62 4.59 -5.49
C LEU A 37 3.55 3.89 -6.32
N MET A 38 2.35 3.67 -5.76
CA MET A 38 1.21 3.13 -6.50
C MET A 38 0.88 4.00 -7.71
N THR A 39 0.83 5.31 -7.52
CA THR A 39 0.56 6.28 -8.58
C THR A 39 1.65 6.27 -9.66
N ALA A 40 2.93 6.20 -9.26
CA ALA A 40 4.05 6.13 -10.19
C ALA A 40 4.02 4.84 -11.01
N ARG A 41 3.78 3.70 -10.36
CA ARG A 41 3.74 2.38 -11.00
C ARG A 41 2.57 2.27 -11.98
N ASP A 42 1.38 2.74 -11.62
CA ASP A 42 0.20 2.72 -12.49
C ASP A 42 0.45 3.50 -13.80
N LYS A 43 1.08 4.68 -13.71
CA LYS A 43 1.48 5.45 -14.89
C LYS A 43 2.45 4.68 -15.78
N LEU A 44 3.46 4.03 -15.20
CA LEU A 44 4.43 3.24 -15.96
C LEU A 44 3.81 2.01 -16.61
N LEU A 45 2.95 1.27 -15.90
CA LEU A 45 2.21 0.13 -16.45
C LEU A 45 1.37 0.56 -17.66
N LYS A 46 0.63 1.67 -17.53
CA LYS A 46 -0.17 2.24 -18.62
C LYS A 46 0.66 2.67 -19.82
N LEU A 47 1.92 3.06 -19.62
CA LEU A 47 2.84 3.40 -20.72
C LEU A 47 3.44 2.15 -21.36
N TYR A 48 3.85 1.19 -20.53
CA TYR A 48 4.55 -0.01 -20.95
C TYR A 48 3.65 -0.95 -21.77
N PHE A 49 2.36 -1.04 -21.44
CA PHE A 49 1.40 -1.90 -22.14
C PHE A 49 0.63 -1.20 -23.27
N LYS A 50 1.09 -0.04 -23.77
CA LYS A 50 0.46 0.62 -24.94
C LYS A 50 0.69 -0.13 -26.25
N GLU A 51 1.78 -0.87 -26.35
CA GLU A 51 2.16 -1.63 -27.55
C GLU A 51 2.15 -3.12 -27.23
N ASP A 52 1.68 -3.93 -28.19
CA ASP A 52 1.61 -5.38 -28.03
C ASP A 52 3.01 -5.99 -27.97
N ALA A 53 3.33 -6.63 -26.85
CA ALA A 53 4.59 -7.35 -26.70
C ALA A 53 4.63 -8.61 -27.61
N PRO A 54 5.76 -8.87 -28.30
CA PRO A 54 5.94 -10.08 -29.09
C PRO A 54 5.83 -11.35 -28.23
N ALA A 55 5.33 -12.44 -28.82
CA ALA A 55 4.99 -13.67 -28.10
C ALA A 55 6.15 -14.26 -27.27
N SER A 56 7.39 -14.16 -27.77
CA SER A 56 8.60 -14.64 -27.06
C SER A 56 8.88 -13.91 -25.74
N ARG A 57 8.32 -12.71 -25.54
CA ARG A 57 8.48 -11.90 -24.32
C ARG A 57 7.38 -12.17 -23.30
N ARG A 58 6.26 -12.74 -23.73
CA ARG A 58 5.09 -12.99 -22.87
C ARG A 58 5.38 -14.00 -21.76
N GLU A 59 6.27 -14.96 -22.02
CA GLU A 59 6.65 -15.97 -21.02
C GLU A 59 7.44 -15.34 -19.86
N THR A 60 8.50 -14.58 -20.16
CA THR A 60 9.28 -13.88 -19.12
C THR A 60 8.44 -12.87 -18.34
N LEU A 61 7.54 -12.15 -19.03
CA LEU A 61 6.63 -11.23 -18.37
C LEU A 61 5.64 -11.96 -17.46
N ARG A 62 5.25 -13.21 -17.77
CA ARG A 62 4.26 -13.95 -16.98
C ARG A 62 4.71 -14.15 -15.54
N GLU A 63 5.92 -14.64 -15.34
CA GLU A 63 6.46 -14.87 -13.98
C GLU A 63 6.56 -13.56 -13.19
N GLN A 64 7.02 -12.50 -13.85
CA GLN A 64 7.19 -11.19 -13.24
C GLN A 64 5.84 -10.52 -12.93
N ILE A 65 4.84 -10.70 -13.79
CA ILE A 65 3.46 -10.25 -13.54
C ILE A 65 2.87 -11.02 -12.36
N ALA A 66 3.10 -12.34 -12.26
CA ALA A 66 2.64 -13.14 -11.14
C ALA A 66 3.26 -12.66 -9.81
N MET A 67 4.55 -12.29 -9.81
CA MET A 67 5.20 -11.67 -8.66
C MET A 67 4.53 -10.34 -8.27
N ILE A 68 4.28 -9.44 -9.24
CA ILE A 68 3.59 -8.17 -8.99
C ILE A 68 2.20 -8.42 -8.38
N GLN A 69 1.44 -9.37 -8.93
CA GLN A 69 0.12 -9.74 -8.42
C GLN A 69 0.17 -10.28 -6.99
N SER A 70 1.18 -11.10 -6.68
CA SER A 70 1.39 -11.61 -5.32
C SER A 70 1.69 -10.48 -4.34
N ASN A 71 2.56 -9.53 -4.71
CA ASN A 71 2.86 -8.36 -3.89
C ASN A 71 1.61 -7.51 -3.67
N ASP A 72 0.84 -7.25 -4.73
CA ASP A 72 -0.39 -6.46 -4.64
C ASP A 72 -1.43 -7.11 -3.72
N HIS A 73 -1.56 -8.44 -3.81
CA HIS A 73 -2.43 -9.18 -2.90
C HIS A 73 -2.00 -9.02 -1.44
N LEU A 74 -0.71 -9.15 -1.15
CA LEU A 74 -0.18 -8.99 0.20
C LEU A 74 -0.36 -7.56 0.72
N ILE A 75 -0.14 -6.54 -0.10
CA ILE A 75 -0.40 -5.14 0.25
C ILE A 75 -1.88 -4.92 0.63
N VAL A 76 -2.81 -5.52 -0.12
CA VAL A 76 -4.24 -5.45 0.19
C VAL A 76 -4.55 -6.08 1.55
N GLU A 77 -3.99 -7.26 1.84
CA GLU A 77 -4.19 -7.93 3.13
C GLU A 77 -3.59 -7.14 4.29
N LEU A 78 -2.38 -6.58 4.13
CA LEU A 78 -1.76 -5.69 5.13
C LEU A 78 -2.61 -4.45 5.37
N THR A 79 -3.20 -3.88 4.33
CA THR A 79 -4.09 -2.71 4.43
C THR A 79 -5.36 -3.04 5.22
N LYS A 80 -5.96 -4.22 4.99
CA LYS A 80 -7.13 -4.68 5.74
C LYS A 80 -6.80 -4.87 7.22
N GLN A 81 -5.71 -5.58 7.52
CA GLN A 81 -5.26 -5.79 8.91
C GLN A 81 -4.99 -4.46 9.62
N ASN A 82 -4.34 -3.50 8.94
CA ASN A 82 -4.09 -2.20 9.53
C ASN A 82 -5.39 -1.43 9.81
N ARG A 83 -6.39 -1.53 8.93
CA ARG A 83 -7.70 -0.93 9.16
C ARG A 83 -8.36 -1.49 10.41
N GLU A 84 -8.35 -2.81 10.60
CA GLU A 84 -8.88 -3.46 11.81
C GLU A 84 -8.18 -2.95 13.07
N LEU A 85 -6.84 -2.85 13.05
CA LEU A 85 -6.08 -2.31 14.17
C LEU A 85 -6.42 -0.84 14.50
N LEU A 86 -6.69 -0.02 13.48
CA LEU A 86 -7.11 1.37 13.68
C LEU A 86 -8.53 1.47 14.24
N GLU A 87 -9.45 0.59 13.82
CA GLU A 87 -10.80 0.50 14.38
C GLU A 87 -10.74 0.15 15.88
N ASP A 88 -9.94 -0.84 16.26
CA ASP A 88 -9.71 -1.21 17.66
C ASP A 88 -9.12 -0.06 18.49
N GLU A 89 -8.13 0.65 17.94
CA GLU A 89 -7.50 1.77 18.63
C GLU A 89 -8.48 2.94 18.84
N LEU A 90 -9.33 3.21 17.86
CA LEU A 90 -10.36 4.25 17.96
C LEU A 90 -11.39 3.93 19.05
N ILE A 91 -11.76 2.64 19.21
CA ILE A 91 -12.61 2.20 20.31
C ILE A 91 -11.93 2.46 21.66
N ARG A 92 -10.65 2.09 21.80
CA ARG A 92 -9.87 2.33 23.02
C ARG A 92 -9.79 3.81 23.37
N LEU A 93 -9.50 4.67 22.40
CA LEU A 93 -9.45 6.12 22.59
C LEU A 93 -10.81 6.69 23.01
N THR A 94 -11.90 6.19 22.44
CA THR A 94 -13.25 6.62 22.80
C THR A 94 -13.59 6.26 24.25
N GLN A 95 -13.24 5.05 24.69
CA GLN A 95 -13.40 4.62 26.08
C GLN A 95 -12.56 5.46 27.04
N ALA A 96 -11.29 5.72 26.69
CA ALA A 96 -10.41 6.58 27.49
C ALA A 96 -10.99 8.01 27.64
N ARG A 97 -11.54 8.57 26.56
CA ARG A 97 -12.21 9.88 26.59
C ARG A 97 -13.41 9.89 27.54
N GLN A 98 -14.22 8.82 27.55
CA GLN A 98 -15.37 8.69 28.47
C GLN A 98 -14.92 8.64 29.93
N VAL A 99 -13.83 7.92 30.22
CA VAL A 99 -13.24 7.85 31.57
C VAL A 99 -12.76 9.23 32.03
N ILE A 100 -12.01 9.96 31.18
CA ILE A 100 -11.56 11.32 31.47
C ILE A 100 -12.74 12.26 31.74
N SER A 101 -13.78 12.21 30.89
CA SER A 101 -15.00 13.00 31.09
C SER A 101 -15.68 12.68 32.42
N SER A 102 -15.67 11.41 32.84
CA SER A 102 -16.26 11.00 34.13
C SER A 102 -15.48 11.55 35.31
N TYR A 103 -14.15 11.61 35.23
CA TYR A 103 -13.31 12.27 36.24
C TYR A 103 -13.60 13.78 36.32
N GLN A 104 -13.69 14.46 35.18
CA GLN A 104 -14.01 15.89 35.14
C GLN A 104 -15.38 16.20 35.75
N GLN A 105 -16.40 15.39 35.45
CA GLN A 105 -17.73 15.54 36.04
C GLN A 105 -17.72 15.34 37.56
N LYS A 106 -16.99 14.35 38.07
CA LYS A 106 -16.85 14.14 39.53
C LYS A 106 -16.14 15.32 40.18
N LEU A 107 -15.06 15.82 39.58
CA LEU A 107 -14.30 16.96 40.11
C LEU A 107 -15.15 18.25 40.20
N GLN A 108 -15.98 18.50 39.20
CA GLN A 108 -16.91 19.64 39.20
C GLN A 108 -17.95 19.56 40.33
N ARG A 109 -18.44 18.36 40.65
CA ARG A 109 -19.37 18.16 41.77
C ARG A 109 -18.69 18.43 43.11
N PHE A 110 -17.44 18.00 43.30
CA PHE A 110 -16.68 18.26 44.53
C PHE A 110 -16.30 19.73 44.76
N THR A 111 -16.40 20.58 43.75
CA THR A 111 -16.04 22.01 43.86
C THR A 111 -17.27 22.92 43.97
N GLN A 112 -18.48 22.37 43.94
CA GLN A 112 -19.75 23.08 44.11
C GLN A 112 -20.42 22.87 45.47
N ASP A 113 -19.91 21.93 46.28
CA ASP A 113 -20.22 21.75 47.70
C ASP A 113 -19.21 22.52 48.57
#